data_AF-Q075K7-F1
#
_entry.id   AF-Q075K7-F1
#
_cell.length_a   1.000
_cell.length_b   1.000
_cell.length_c   1.000
_cell.angle_alpha   90.00
_cell.angle_beta   90.00
_cell.angle_gamma   90.00
#
_symmetry.space_group_name_H-M   'P 1'
#
loop_
_entity.id
_entity.type
_entity.pdbx_description
1 polymer ?
#
loop_
_entity_poly.entity_id
_entity_poly.type
_entity_poly.pdbx_seq_one_letter_code
_entity_poly.pdbx_strand_id
1 'polypeptide(L)'
;MAPAILTSQPGTRPSECAPAGWLRSKMPWIGTVPSGEKTKCRMTVPVRAVAVDHVLPPPLNMKTPMQRPGPSVQERFWDEVLKRRDITDDGHGMEMAESLTQHAWSPGPGHQSLTRLWDGIRVEATRLAASEAVLSPSIHASILSHASFSSCLAHLLAAKLASSTLLAPQLAQLISQIYESHPEALEAASADLQATVERDPAVKAEGQALLYGKGWQAVQAHRAAHVLWLAGRRSLALALQSRASVA
;
A
#
# COMPACT_ATOMS: atom_id res chain seq x y z
N MET A 1 -41.49 -53.45 11.33
CA MET A 1 -42.02 -53.33 12.71
C MET A 1 -42.09 -51.85 13.05
N ALA A 2 -43.29 -51.27 12.99
CA ALA A 2 -43.66 -49.94 13.52
C ALA A 2 -44.25 -50.15 14.95
N PRO A 3 -44.65 -49.13 15.76
CA PRO A 3 -45.43 -47.92 15.42
C PRO A 3 -44.82 -46.59 15.96
N ALA A 4 -44.94 -45.42 15.31
CA ALA A 4 -46.09 -44.49 15.21
C ALA A 4 -46.68 -44.06 16.57
N ILE A 5 -46.69 -42.75 16.91
CA ILE A 5 -47.88 -41.96 17.32
C ILE A 5 -47.60 -40.46 17.07
N LEU A 6 -48.65 -39.81 16.57
CA LEU A 6 -48.83 -38.45 16.07
C LEU A 6 -49.97 -37.84 16.91
N THR A 7 -49.87 -36.58 17.38
CA THR A 7 -51.00 -35.78 17.89
C THR A 7 -50.63 -34.28 17.78
N SER A 8 -51.12 -33.50 16.79
CA SER A 8 -52.37 -32.68 16.77
C SER A 8 -52.43 -31.62 17.92
N GLN A 9 -52.18 -30.32 17.69
CA GLN A 9 -53.12 -29.18 17.36
C GLN A 9 -54.16 -28.87 18.48
N PRO A 10 -54.88 -27.73 18.55
CA PRO A 10 -54.64 -26.29 18.23
C PRO A 10 -55.18 -25.31 19.34
N GLY A 11 -55.12 -23.98 19.14
CA GLY A 11 -56.01 -22.99 19.83
C GLY A 11 -55.30 -21.71 20.31
N THR A 12 -55.40 -20.54 19.66
CA THR A 12 -56.43 -19.46 19.69
C THR A 12 -55.97 -18.17 20.44
N ARG A 13 -55.72 -17.12 19.62
CA ARG A 13 -55.92 -15.63 19.72
C ARG A 13 -56.40 -15.00 21.06
N PRO A 14 -56.07 -13.71 21.39
CA PRO A 14 -56.44 -12.47 20.64
C PRO A 14 -55.27 -11.44 20.49
N SER A 15 -55.11 -10.72 19.36
CA SER A 15 -55.67 -9.40 19.00
C SER A 15 -55.57 -8.30 20.06
N GLU A 16 -54.62 -7.39 19.90
CA GLU A 16 -54.85 -5.96 20.19
C GLU A 16 -53.83 -5.06 19.49
N CYS A 17 -54.33 -3.88 19.13
CA CYS A 17 -53.75 -2.92 18.21
C CYS A 17 -52.98 -1.81 18.94
N ALA A 18 -51.94 -1.31 18.27
CA ALA A 18 -51.45 0.08 18.30
C ALA A 18 -50.74 0.57 19.60
N PRO A 19 -50.01 1.70 19.59
CA PRO A 19 -49.80 2.63 18.48
C PRO A 19 -48.33 2.95 18.14
N ALA A 20 -48.18 3.44 16.91
CA ALA A 20 -47.07 4.27 16.50
C ALA A 20 -46.94 5.49 17.43
N GLY A 21 -45.72 5.75 17.89
CA GLY A 21 -45.43 6.98 18.62
C GLY A 21 -44.10 6.89 19.33
N TRP A 22 -43.26 7.87 19.03
CA TRP A 22 -42.15 8.39 19.82
C TRP A 22 -40.74 8.31 19.19
N LEU A 23 -40.34 9.53 18.79
CA LEU A 23 -38.99 10.10 18.83
C LEU A 23 -38.04 9.80 17.68
N ARG A 24 -38.51 10.15 16.48
CA ARG A 24 -37.67 10.89 15.53
C ARG A 24 -37.68 12.37 15.96
N SER A 25 -36.58 12.85 16.54
CA SER A 25 -36.45 14.25 16.97
C SER A 25 -35.01 14.73 16.80
N LYS A 26 -34.86 15.80 16.00
CA LYS A 26 -33.71 16.70 15.77
C LYS A 26 -32.71 16.34 14.66
N MET A 27 -33.09 16.66 13.42
CA MET A 27 -32.18 17.27 12.44
C MET A 27 -32.90 18.47 11.80
N PRO A 28 -32.46 19.72 12.04
CA PRO A 28 -33.15 20.92 11.59
C PRO A 28 -32.56 21.42 10.27
N TRP A 29 -32.82 20.76 9.13
CA TRP A 29 -32.37 21.27 7.81
C TRP A 29 -33.37 21.01 6.66
N ILE A 30 -34.66 20.84 6.96
CA ILE A 30 -35.71 20.85 5.92
C ILE A 30 -36.58 22.07 6.18
N GLY A 31 -36.24 23.17 5.52
CA GLY A 31 -37.10 24.34 5.43
C GLY A 31 -38.32 24.02 4.58
N THR A 32 -39.50 24.19 5.17
CA THR A 32 -40.79 24.26 4.49
C THR A 32 -40.81 25.46 3.53
N VAL A 33 -41.13 25.19 2.26
CA VAL A 33 -41.37 26.22 1.23
C VAL A 33 -42.77 26.80 1.45
N PRO A 34 -42.94 28.13 1.61
CA PRO A 34 -44.27 28.73 1.60
C PRO A 34 -44.80 28.78 0.17
N SER A 35 -45.97 28.19 -0.03
CA SER A 35 -46.84 28.41 -1.20
C SER A 35 -47.34 29.85 -1.18
N GLY A 36 -46.79 30.70 -2.03
CA GLY A 36 -47.21 32.10 -2.18
C GLY A 36 -47.01 32.61 -3.61
N GLU A 37 -48.14 32.96 -4.24
CA GLU A 37 -48.35 33.91 -5.34
C GLU A 37 -47.50 33.83 -6.63
N LYS A 38 -48.19 33.45 -7.71
CA LYS A 38 -47.70 33.53 -9.09
C LYS A 38 -47.67 34.98 -9.56
N THR A 39 -46.59 35.70 -9.27
CA THR A 39 -46.31 36.98 -9.93
C THR A 39 -45.57 36.69 -11.24
N LYS A 40 -46.24 36.99 -12.37
CA LYS A 40 -45.71 36.81 -13.73
C LYS A 40 -44.64 37.86 -14.01
N CYS A 41 -43.43 37.67 -13.49
CA CYS A 41 -42.27 38.45 -13.90
C CYS A 41 -41.74 37.93 -15.23
N ARG A 42 -42.06 38.66 -16.31
CA ARG A 42 -41.45 38.47 -17.63
C ARG A 42 -40.02 39.02 -17.57
N MET A 43 -39.08 38.21 -17.10
CA MET A 43 -37.65 38.49 -17.26
C MET A 43 -37.25 38.20 -18.70
N THR A 44 -37.30 39.21 -19.56
CA THR A 44 -36.51 39.22 -20.79
C THR A 44 -35.04 39.38 -20.41
N VAL A 45 -34.34 38.26 -20.29
CA VAL A 45 -32.88 38.26 -20.21
C VAL A 45 -32.36 38.54 -21.64
N PRO A 46 -31.52 39.57 -21.85
CA PRO A 46 -30.87 39.74 -23.14
C PRO A 46 -29.91 38.56 -23.34
N VAL A 47 -30.26 37.64 -24.23
CA VAL A 47 -29.34 36.61 -24.71
C VAL A 47 -28.34 37.32 -25.61
N ARG A 48 -27.30 37.89 -25.00
CA ARG A 48 -26.11 38.30 -25.75
C ARG A 48 -25.42 37.00 -26.14
N ALA A 49 -25.62 36.56 -27.39
CA ALA A 49 -24.81 35.52 -27.98
C ALA A 49 -23.36 36.00 -27.95
N VAL A 50 -22.61 35.58 -26.93
CA VAL A 50 -21.16 35.67 -26.93
C VAL A 50 -20.74 34.59 -27.90
N ALA A 51 -20.36 34.99 -29.11
CA ALA A 51 -19.57 34.13 -29.97
C ALA A 51 -18.30 33.79 -29.20
N VAL A 52 -18.29 32.65 -28.53
CA VAL A 52 -17.06 32.04 -28.08
C VAL A 52 -16.45 31.53 -29.37
N ASP A 53 -15.56 32.31 -29.96
CA ASP A 53 -14.65 31.79 -30.96
C ASP A 53 -14.00 30.56 -30.32
N HIS A 54 -14.44 29.37 -30.72
CA HIS A 54 -13.78 28.13 -30.35
C HIS A 54 -12.46 28.11 -31.11
N VAL A 55 -11.51 28.90 -30.60
CA VAL A 55 -10.11 28.78 -30.93
C VAL A 55 -9.73 27.40 -30.47
N LEU A 56 -9.61 26.49 -31.44
CA LEU A 56 -9.05 25.16 -31.23
C LEU A 56 -7.73 25.38 -30.47
N PRO A 57 -7.52 24.76 -29.29
CA PRO A 57 -6.25 24.92 -28.60
C PRO A 57 -5.14 24.52 -29.58
N PRO A 58 -4.02 25.28 -29.63
CA PRO A 58 -2.94 24.99 -30.54
C PRO A 58 -2.51 23.52 -30.36
N PRO A 59 -2.13 22.82 -31.45
CA PRO A 59 -1.73 21.43 -31.37
C PRO A 59 -0.63 21.30 -30.31
N LEU A 60 -0.84 20.39 -29.35
CA LEU A 60 0.10 20.13 -28.26
C LEU A 60 1.50 19.95 -28.86
N ASN A 61 2.38 20.91 -28.61
CA ASN A 61 3.75 20.83 -29.08
C ASN A 61 4.45 19.71 -28.30
N MET A 62 4.53 18.52 -28.91
CA MET A 62 5.16 17.33 -28.31
C MET A 62 6.68 17.50 -28.08
N LYS A 63 7.25 18.66 -28.43
CA LYS A 63 8.67 19.00 -28.19
C LYS A 63 8.90 19.83 -26.92
N THR A 64 7.85 20.27 -26.23
CA THR A 64 8.03 20.90 -24.92
C THR A 64 8.17 19.78 -23.89
N PRO A 65 9.36 19.54 -23.31
CA PRO A 65 9.48 18.58 -22.22
C PRO A 65 8.50 19.00 -21.12
N MET A 66 7.66 18.08 -20.66
CA MET A 66 6.87 18.30 -19.44
C MET A 66 7.85 18.70 -18.33
N GLN A 67 7.92 19.99 -18.03
CA GLN A 67 8.63 20.45 -16.85
C GLN A 67 7.86 19.91 -15.67
N ARG A 68 8.43 18.90 -15.00
CA ARG A 68 7.89 18.44 -13.73
C ARG A 68 7.89 19.66 -12.80
N PRO A 69 6.78 19.95 -12.09
CA PRO A 69 6.83 20.92 -11.02
C PRO A 69 7.97 20.56 -10.07
N GLY A 70 8.71 21.57 -9.60
CA GLY A 70 9.84 21.36 -8.70
C GLY A 70 9.42 20.59 -7.44
N PRO A 71 10.38 20.01 -6.69
CA PRO A 71 10.07 19.16 -5.55
C PRO A 71 9.23 19.93 -4.53
N SER A 72 8.15 19.27 -4.09
CA SER A 72 7.25 19.73 -3.05
C SER A 72 7.99 20.01 -1.75
N VAL A 73 7.38 20.81 -0.87
CA VAL A 73 7.94 21.11 0.46
C VAL A 73 8.25 19.82 1.22
N GLN A 74 7.37 18.84 1.09
CA GLN A 74 7.50 17.55 1.74
C GLN A 74 8.65 16.71 1.17
N GLU A 75 8.81 16.66 -0.16
CA GLU A 75 9.96 16.00 -0.79
C GLU A 75 11.28 16.64 -0.35
N ARG A 76 11.36 17.97 -0.33
CA ARG A 76 12.55 18.68 0.15
C ARG A 76 12.86 18.38 1.61
N PHE A 77 11.84 18.32 2.47
CA PHE A 77 12.00 17.97 3.87
C PHE A 77 12.56 16.55 4.03
N TRP A 78 12.01 15.57 3.31
CA TRP A 78 12.53 14.21 3.33
C TRP A 78 13.95 14.12 2.80
N ASP A 79 14.27 14.77 1.69
CA ASP A 79 15.61 14.76 1.11
C ASP A 79 16.63 15.34 2.09
N GLU A 80 16.25 16.42 2.79
CA GLU A 80 17.07 17.02 3.84
C GLU A 80 17.27 16.07 5.03
N VAL A 81 16.19 15.45 5.52
CA VAL A 81 16.25 14.47 6.63
C VAL A 81 17.11 13.25 6.27
N LEU A 82 16.98 12.72 5.04
CA LEU A 82 17.74 11.56 4.61
C LEU A 82 19.20 11.91 4.28
N LYS A 83 19.51 13.14 3.86
CA LYS A 83 20.88 13.62 3.61
C LYS A 83 21.72 13.78 4.86
N ARG A 84 21.09 14.06 6.01
CA ARG A 84 21.80 14.25 7.29
C ARG A 84 22.52 12.99 7.79
N ARG A 85 22.27 11.81 7.18
CA ARG A 85 22.88 10.50 7.53
C ARG A 85 22.61 10.00 8.96
N ASP A 86 21.85 10.72 9.76
CA ASP A 86 21.45 10.33 11.14
C ASP A 86 20.42 9.18 11.20
N ILE A 87 20.29 8.33 10.17
CA ILE A 87 19.28 7.24 10.20
C ILE A 87 19.73 6.09 11.11
N THR A 88 21.05 5.94 11.31
CA THR A 88 21.67 4.85 12.07
C THR A 88 22.63 5.32 13.17
N ASP A 89 22.88 6.63 13.30
CA ASP A 89 23.95 7.18 14.15
C ASP A 89 23.43 7.99 15.35
N ASP A 90 22.54 7.39 16.13
CA ASP A 90 22.11 7.95 17.43
C ASP A 90 23.08 7.57 18.58
N GLY A 91 24.28 7.04 18.27
CA GLY A 91 25.25 6.60 19.27
C GLY A 91 24.86 5.34 20.05
N HIS A 92 23.81 4.61 19.64
CA HIS A 92 23.38 3.31 20.18
C HIS A 92 23.73 2.13 19.25
N GLY A 93 24.51 2.37 18.19
CA GLY A 93 24.81 1.40 17.14
C GLY A 93 25.52 0.10 17.59
N MET A 94 26.18 0.10 18.74
CA MET A 94 26.85 -1.11 19.28
C MET A 94 25.86 -2.13 19.85
N GLU A 95 24.79 -1.69 20.53
CA GLU A 95 23.77 -2.57 21.11
C GLU A 95 22.83 -3.15 20.02
N MET A 96 22.70 -2.42 18.91
CA MET A 96 21.96 -2.77 17.70
C MET A 96 22.46 -4.04 17.02
N ALA A 97 23.77 -4.09 16.73
CA ALA A 97 24.38 -5.27 16.13
C ALA A 97 24.23 -6.48 17.05
N GLU A 98 24.40 -6.31 18.36
CA GLU A 98 24.33 -7.40 19.33
C GLU A 98 22.92 -7.95 19.51
N SER A 99 21.87 -7.10 19.55
CA SER A 99 20.48 -7.54 19.67
C SER A 99 19.96 -8.27 18.41
N LEU A 100 20.35 -7.82 17.21
CA LEU A 100 20.00 -8.51 15.97
C LEU A 100 20.83 -9.79 15.75
N THR A 101 22.06 -9.85 16.29
CA THR A 101 22.96 -11.01 16.13
C THR A 101 22.85 -12.06 17.23
N GLN A 102 22.24 -11.76 18.38
CA GLN A 102 22.01 -12.74 19.46
C GLN A 102 21.20 -13.96 19.00
N HIS A 103 20.41 -13.82 17.93
CA HIS A 103 19.79 -14.93 17.19
C HIS A 103 20.08 -14.80 15.70
N ALA A 104 21.35 -14.56 15.34
CA ALA A 104 21.77 -14.42 13.95
C ALA A 104 21.30 -15.62 13.14
N TRP A 105 20.39 -15.37 12.20
CA TRP A 105 19.97 -16.36 11.24
C TRP A 105 21.19 -16.81 10.43
N SER A 106 21.34 -18.12 10.25
CA SER A 106 22.38 -18.71 9.43
C SER A 106 21.77 -19.49 8.26
N PRO A 107 22.41 -19.46 7.08
CA PRO A 107 21.92 -20.19 5.92
C PRO A 107 21.93 -21.69 6.17
N GLY A 108 20.76 -22.30 6.07
CA GLY A 108 20.60 -23.75 6.12
C GLY A 108 21.11 -24.44 4.85
N PRO A 109 21.25 -25.78 4.87
CA PRO A 109 21.57 -26.55 3.67
C PRO A 109 20.51 -26.31 2.58
N GLY A 110 20.94 -25.88 1.39
CA GLY A 110 20.05 -25.54 0.27
C GLY A 110 19.76 -24.05 0.09
N HIS A 111 20.23 -23.18 1.00
CA HIS A 111 20.11 -21.71 0.82
C HIS A 111 20.85 -21.25 -0.44
N GLN A 112 20.10 -20.63 -1.36
CA GLN A 112 20.67 -20.05 -2.57
C GLN A 112 21.35 -18.71 -2.24
N SER A 113 22.46 -18.41 -2.93
CA SER A 113 23.07 -17.09 -2.83
C SER A 113 22.11 -16.02 -3.37
N LEU A 114 22.19 -14.81 -2.80
CA LEU A 114 21.32 -13.69 -3.18
C LEU A 114 21.38 -13.39 -4.69
N THR A 115 22.56 -13.46 -5.30
CA THR A 115 22.75 -13.29 -6.75
C THR A 115 21.98 -14.33 -7.54
N ARG A 116 22.09 -15.60 -7.17
CA ARG A 116 21.41 -16.70 -7.88
C ARG A 116 19.89 -16.59 -7.75
N LEU A 117 19.41 -16.27 -6.55
CA LEU A 117 18.01 -16.04 -6.28
C LEU A 117 17.47 -14.90 -7.14
N TRP A 118 18.19 -13.77 -7.20
CA TRP A 118 17.79 -12.60 -7.98
C TRP A 118 17.75 -12.89 -9.48
N ASP A 119 18.75 -13.57 -10.02
CA ASP A 119 18.77 -13.97 -11.43
C ASP A 119 17.57 -14.88 -11.76
N GLY A 120 17.25 -15.82 -10.88
CA GLY A 120 16.06 -16.68 -11.00
C GLY A 120 14.76 -15.87 -11.02
N ILE A 121 14.61 -14.91 -10.10
CA ILE A 121 13.45 -14.01 -10.04
C ILE A 121 13.32 -13.20 -11.33
N ARG A 122 14.41 -12.68 -11.88
CA ARG A 122 14.38 -11.89 -13.13
C ARG A 122 13.97 -12.72 -14.34
N VAL A 123 14.46 -13.96 -14.44
CA VAL A 123 14.05 -14.90 -15.49
C VAL A 123 12.54 -15.18 -15.39
N GLU A 124 12.05 -15.46 -14.18
CA GLU A 124 10.64 -15.72 -13.94
C GLU A 124 9.76 -14.49 -14.24
N ALA A 125 10.17 -13.31 -13.78
CA ALA A 125 9.46 -12.06 -14.05
C ALA A 125 9.38 -11.76 -15.55
N THR A 126 10.44 -12.06 -16.30
CA THR A 126 10.46 -11.91 -17.77
C THR A 126 9.45 -12.86 -18.41
N ARG A 127 9.39 -14.12 -17.95
CA ARG A 127 8.42 -15.11 -18.43
C ARG A 127 6.98 -14.69 -18.12
N LEU A 128 6.72 -14.20 -16.90
CA LEU A 128 5.40 -13.73 -16.47
C LEU A 128 4.94 -12.52 -17.31
N ALA A 129 5.82 -11.54 -17.52
CA ALA A 129 5.54 -10.36 -18.33
C ALA A 129 5.27 -10.71 -19.81
N ALA A 130 5.92 -11.74 -20.35
CA ALA A 130 5.66 -12.23 -21.70
C ALA A 130 4.34 -13.03 -21.78
N SER A 131 3.96 -13.74 -20.71
CA SER A 131 2.75 -14.55 -20.68
C SER A 131 1.47 -13.74 -20.50
N GLU A 132 1.53 -12.62 -19.77
CA GLU A 132 0.37 -11.78 -19.48
C GLU A 132 0.67 -10.30 -19.79
N ALA A 133 0.25 -9.86 -20.98
CA ALA A 133 0.55 -8.53 -21.50
C ALA A 133 -0.03 -7.40 -20.64
N VAL A 134 -1.17 -7.64 -19.96
CA VAL A 134 -1.81 -6.63 -19.10
C VAL A 134 -0.95 -6.33 -17.86
N LEU A 135 -0.28 -7.35 -17.31
CA LEU A 135 0.56 -7.21 -16.12
C LEU A 135 1.99 -6.77 -16.45
N SER A 136 2.41 -6.91 -17.71
CA SER A 136 3.76 -6.63 -18.17
C SER A 136 4.31 -5.27 -17.70
N PRO A 137 3.60 -4.12 -17.85
CA PRO A 137 4.12 -2.84 -17.38
C PRO A 137 4.37 -2.79 -15.87
N SER A 138 3.50 -3.43 -15.08
CA SER A 138 3.66 -3.49 -13.63
C SER A 138 4.85 -4.37 -13.24
N ILE A 139 5.01 -5.53 -13.86
CA ILE A 139 6.13 -6.44 -13.58
C ILE A 139 7.47 -5.78 -13.97
N HIS A 140 7.49 -5.07 -15.11
CA HIS A 140 8.66 -4.31 -15.52
C HIS A 140 9.01 -3.21 -14.51
N ALA A 141 8.02 -2.45 -14.06
CA ALA A 141 8.21 -1.38 -13.09
C ALA A 141 8.68 -1.93 -11.73
N SER A 142 8.13 -3.05 -11.27
CA SER A 142 8.38 -3.60 -9.94
C SER A 142 9.63 -4.47 -9.81
N ILE A 143 10.03 -5.20 -10.86
CA ILE A 143 11.16 -6.15 -10.79
C ILE A 143 12.22 -5.80 -11.83
N LEU A 144 11.86 -5.78 -13.12
CA LEU A 144 12.86 -5.80 -14.20
C LEU A 144 13.64 -4.48 -14.33
N SER A 145 13.07 -3.37 -13.87
CA SER A 145 13.68 -2.04 -13.80
C SER A 145 14.81 -1.93 -12.77
N HIS A 146 14.88 -2.84 -11.80
CA HIS A 146 15.83 -2.78 -10.69
C HIS A 146 17.11 -3.58 -10.97
N ALA A 147 18.24 -3.05 -10.51
CA ALA A 147 19.54 -3.69 -10.70
C ALA A 147 19.80 -4.82 -9.68
N SER A 148 19.25 -4.72 -8.47
CA SER A 148 19.49 -5.66 -7.37
C SER A 148 18.21 -6.04 -6.64
N PHE A 149 18.24 -7.19 -5.96
CA PHE A 149 17.14 -7.63 -5.10
C PHE A 149 16.81 -6.61 -4.00
N SER A 150 17.83 -5.99 -3.38
CA SER A 150 17.63 -4.94 -2.38
C SER A 150 16.83 -3.75 -2.92
N SER A 151 17.21 -3.23 -4.10
CA SER A 151 16.52 -2.11 -4.73
C SER A 151 15.06 -2.45 -5.08
N CYS A 152 14.84 -3.67 -5.61
CA CYS A 152 13.50 -4.17 -5.92
C CYS A 152 12.64 -4.30 -4.65
N LEU A 153 13.19 -4.90 -3.59
CA LEU A 153 12.49 -5.07 -2.32
C LEU A 153 12.15 -3.72 -1.67
N ALA A 154 13.10 -2.78 -1.66
CA ALA A 154 12.87 -1.44 -1.15
C ALA A 154 11.76 -0.72 -1.92
N HIS A 155 11.73 -0.84 -3.25
CA HIS A 155 10.68 -0.27 -4.07
C HIS A 155 9.30 -0.90 -3.78
N LEU A 156 9.23 -2.23 -3.71
CA LEU A 156 7.99 -2.96 -3.43
C LEU A 156 7.40 -2.60 -2.06
N LEU A 157 8.24 -2.60 -1.02
CA LEU A 157 7.82 -2.23 0.32
C LEU A 157 7.40 -0.76 0.38
N ALA A 158 8.17 0.13 -0.25
CA ALA A 158 7.84 1.55 -0.27
C ALA A 158 6.50 1.81 -0.98
N ALA A 159 6.25 1.18 -2.13
CA ALA A 159 4.99 1.28 -2.84
C ALA A 159 3.80 0.80 -1.99
N LYS A 160 3.99 -0.26 -1.20
CA LYS A 160 2.96 -0.77 -0.28
C LYS A 160 2.73 0.12 0.94
N LEU A 161 3.79 0.64 1.54
CA LEU A 161 3.72 1.38 2.80
C LEU A 161 3.43 2.88 2.58
N ALA A 162 3.56 3.38 1.35
CA ALA A 162 3.38 4.78 1.02
C ALA A 162 2.02 5.33 1.47
N SER A 163 2.01 6.62 1.78
CA SER A 163 0.84 7.42 2.11
C SER A 163 1.04 8.86 1.64
N SER A 164 0.05 9.73 1.86
CA SER A 164 0.22 11.17 1.63
C SER A 164 1.36 11.76 2.45
N THR A 165 1.72 11.15 3.59
CA THR A 165 2.80 11.61 4.48
C THR A 165 4.13 10.90 4.18
N LEU A 166 4.07 9.59 3.94
CA LEU A 166 5.21 8.73 3.66
C LEU A 166 5.31 8.53 2.15
N LEU A 167 6.11 9.35 1.49
CA LEU A 167 6.22 9.34 0.04
C LEU A 167 7.02 8.11 -0.44
N ALA A 168 6.51 7.43 -1.48
CA ALA A 168 7.11 6.19 -1.97
C ALA A 168 8.60 6.32 -2.37
N PRO A 169 9.04 7.37 -3.10
CA PRO A 169 10.46 7.49 -3.47
C PRO A 169 11.39 7.61 -2.25
N GLN A 170 11.01 8.45 -1.30
CA GLN A 170 11.75 8.70 -0.07
C GLN A 170 11.78 7.46 0.82
N LEU A 171 10.68 6.72 0.89
CA LEU A 171 10.61 5.48 1.65
C LEU A 171 11.45 4.37 1.00
N ALA A 172 11.51 4.30 -0.33
CA ALA A 172 12.39 3.38 -1.04
C ALA A 172 13.86 3.69 -0.78
N GLN A 173 14.23 4.98 -0.72
CA GLN A 173 15.58 5.40 -0.34
C GLN A 173 15.92 4.99 1.10
N LEU A 174 15.01 5.25 2.04
CA LEU A 174 15.19 4.87 3.45
C LEU A 174 15.38 3.36 3.61
N ILE A 175 14.53 2.55 2.98
CA ILE A 175 14.59 1.09 3.08
C ILE A 175 15.86 0.55 2.40
N SER A 176 16.27 1.13 1.28
CA SER A 176 17.55 0.79 0.64
C SER A 176 18.73 1.01 1.59
N GLN A 177 18.76 2.16 2.26
CA GLN A 177 19.81 2.48 3.25
C GLN A 177 19.83 1.49 4.42
N ILE A 178 18.65 1.06 4.90
CA ILE A 178 18.54 0.03 5.95
C ILE A 178 19.20 -1.28 5.50
N TYR A 179 18.90 -1.76 4.29
CA TYR A 179 19.48 -3.00 3.77
C TYR A 179 20.97 -2.88 3.40
N GLU A 180 21.45 -1.69 3.05
CA GLU A 180 22.87 -1.42 2.85
C GLU A 180 23.65 -1.45 4.17
N SER A 181 23.06 -0.90 5.26
CA SER A 181 23.66 -0.92 6.60
C SER A 181 23.54 -2.28 7.29
N HIS A 182 22.53 -3.08 6.95
CA HIS A 182 22.25 -4.39 7.55
C HIS A 182 22.10 -5.50 6.48
N PRO A 183 23.20 -5.95 5.85
CA PRO A 183 23.17 -7.01 4.85
C PRO A 183 22.58 -8.34 5.37
N GLU A 184 22.73 -8.61 6.67
CA GLU A 184 22.15 -9.76 7.35
C GLU A 184 20.62 -9.79 7.28
N ALA A 185 19.97 -8.62 7.31
CA ALA A 185 18.53 -8.51 7.19
C ALA A 185 18.06 -8.84 5.76
N LEU A 186 18.87 -8.50 4.76
CA LEU A 186 18.60 -8.81 3.36
C LEU A 186 18.78 -10.31 3.07
N GLU A 187 19.80 -10.94 3.65
CA GLU A 187 19.99 -12.39 3.57
C GLU A 187 18.84 -13.15 4.26
N ALA A 188 18.41 -12.69 5.44
CA ALA A 188 17.24 -13.25 6.11
C ALA A 188 15.97 -13.10 5.25
N ALA A 189 15.78 -11.97 4.57
CA ALA A 189 14.65 -11.77 3.64
C ALA A 189 14.68 -12.75 2.46
N SER A 190 15.87 -13.04 1.94
CA SER A 190 16.09 -13.98 0.84
C SER A 190 15.78 -15.42 1.26
N ALA A 191 16.11 -15.78 2.50
CA ALA A 191 15.77 -17.05 3.12
C ALA A 191 14.29 -17.20 3.40
N ASP A 192 13.65 -16.15 3.93
CA ASP A 192 12.20 -16.11 4.16
C ASP A 192 11.44 -16.34 2.85
N LEU A 193 11.97 -15.82 1.73
CA LEU A 193 11.36 -15.98 0.41
C LEU A 193 11.45 -17.43 -0.07
N GLN A 194 12.62 -18.05 0.04
CA GLN A 194 12.82 -19.47 -0.29
C GLN A 194 11.95 -20.38 0.59
N ALA A 195 11.91 -20.12 1.89
CA ALA A 195 11.06 -20.85 2.83
C ALA A 195 9.57 -20.71 2.52
N THR A 196 9.14 -19.55 1.99
CA THR A 196 7.75 -19.34 1.56
C THR A 196 7.40 -20.27 0.40
N VAL A 197 8.27 -20.38 -0.61
CA VAL A 197 8.05 -21.28 -1.76
C VAL A 197 8.13 -22.76 -1.36
N GLU A 198 9.05 -23.12 -0.46
CA GLU A 198 9.22 -24.50 0.00
C GLU A 198 7.99 -25.00 0.79
N ARG A 199 7.39 -24.13 1.60
CA ARG A 199 6.32 -24.51 2.55
C ARG A 199 4.92 -24.33 1.99
N ASP A 200 4.71 -23.41 1.05
CA ASP A 200 3.40 -23.11 0.49
C ASP A 200 3.23 -23.72 -0.92
N PRO A 201 2.43 -24.80 -1.08
CA PRO A 201 2.22 -25.43 -2.39
C PRO A 201 1.49 -24.54 -3.41
N ALA A 202 0.84 -23.45 -2.97
CA ALA A 202 0.18 -22.49 -3.86
C ALA A 202 1.16 -21.51 -4.51
N VAL A 203 2.35 -21.34 -3.91
CA VAL A 203 3.40 -20.46 -4.41
C VAL A 203 4.41 -21.32 -5.17
N LYS A 204 4.49 -21.13 -6.48
CA LYS A 204 5.33 -21.98 -7.35
C LYS A 204 6.71 -21.40 -7.64
N ALA A 205 6.90 -20.11 -7.37
CA ALA A 205 8.13 -19.39 -7.69
C ALA A 205 8.36 -18.22 -6.75
N GLU A 206 9.63 -17.86 -6.57
CA GLU A 206 10.07 -16.77 -5.70
C GLU A 206 9.56 -15.42 -6.20
N GLY A 207 9.52 -15.21 -7.52
CA GLY A 207 8.95 -14.00 -8.13
C GLY A 207 7.46 -13.80 -7.82
N GLN A 208 6.69 -14.88 -7.70
CA GLN A 208 5.28 -14.84 -7.32
C GLN A 208 5.13 -14.41 -5.86
N ALA A 209 5.92 -15.00 -4.95
CA ALA A 209 5.93 -14.61 -3.54
C ALA A 209 6.39 -13.16 -3.34
N LEU A 210 7.40 -12.72 -4.10
CA LEU A 210 7.92 -11.36 -4.04
C LEU A 210 6.84 -10.31 -4.40
N LEU A 211 6.08 -10.55 -5.49
CA LEU A 211 5.05 -9.62 -5.95
C LEU A 211 3.77 -9.66 -5.10
N TYR A 212 3.29 -10.86 -4.75
CA TYR A 212 1.94 -11.05 -4.24
C TYR A 212 1.86 -11.59 -2.81
N GLY A 213 2.99 -12.05 -2.25
CA GLY A 213 3.06 -12.62 -0.91
C GLY A 213 2.93 -11.57 0.18
N LYS A 214 1.70 -11.16 0.49
CA LYS A 214 1.42 -10.13 1.52
C LYS A 214 1.99 -10.49 2.89
N GLY A 215 1.92 -11.77 3.28
CA GLY A 215 2.49 -12.24 4.55
C GLY A 215 4.02 -12.08 4.58
N TRP A 216 4.70 -12.49 3.52
CA TRP A 216 6.14 -12.30 3.38
C TRP A 216 6.52 -10.81 3.38
N GLN A 217 5.80 -9.99 2.60
CA GLN A 217 6.03 -8.53 2.55
C GLN A 217 5.81 -7.86 3.92
N ALA A 218 4.84 -8.31 4.70
CA ALA A 218 4.59 -7.81 6.06
C ALA A 218 5.76 -8.12 7.01
N VAL A 219 6.36 -9.32 6.91
CA VAL A 219 7.57 -9.67 7.67
C VAL A 219 8.72 -8.75 7.29
N GLN A 220 8.93 -8.48 6.00
CA GLN A 220 10.01 -7.59 5.57
C GLN A 220 9.77 -6.13 5.98
N ALA A 221 8.52 -5.65 5.94
CA ALA A 221 8.14 -4.35 6.47
C ALA A 221 8.41 -4.25 7.98
N HIS A 222 8.12 -5.31 8.74
CA HIS A 222 8.44 -5.38 10.16
C HIS A 222 9.95 -5.33 10.42
N ARG A 223 10.77 -6.06 9.65
CA ARG A 223 12.25 -5.99 9.78
C ARG A 223 12.76 -4.57 9.59
N ALA A 224 12.31 -3.87 8.54
CA ALA A 224 12.69 -2.48 8.31
C ALA A 224 12.24 -1.55 9.45
N ALA A 225 11.00 -1.71 9.95
CA ALA A 225 10.51 -0.94 11.08
C ALA A 225 11.29 -1.25 12.38
N HIS A 226 11.71 -2.49 12.58
CA HIS A 226 12.47 -2.92 13.74
C HIS A 226 13.88 -2.32 13.77
N VAL A 227 14.56 -2.23 12.61
CA VAL A 227 15.84 -1.52 12.50
C VAL A 227 15.67 -0.04 12.90
N LEU A 228 14.63 0.63 12.40
CA LEU A 228 14.34 2.02 12.80
C LEU A 228 13.98 2.17 14.27
N TRP A 229 13.33 1.16 14.87
CA TRP A 229 13.00 1.17 16.28
C TRP A 229 14.25 1.12 17.16
N LEU A 230 15.18 0.23 16.81
CA LEU A 230 16.44 0.06 17.53
C LEU A 230 17.40 1.23 17.30
N ALA A 231 17.35 1.85 16.11
CA ALA A 231 18.03 3.11 15.83
C ALA A 231 17.37 4.36 16.46
N GLY A 232 16.56 4.21 17.53
CA GLY A 232 15.98 5.34 18.27
C GLY A 232 14.78 6.04 17.59
N ARG A 233 14.55 5.82 16.28
CA ARG A 233 13.50 6.45 15.46
C ARG A 233 12.12 5.81 15.66
N ARG A 234 11.70 5.64 16.91
CA ARG A 234 10.47 4.93 17.32
C ARG A 234 9.21 5.45 16.65
N SER A 235 9.04 6.76 16.51
CA SER A 235 7.86 7.34 15.87
C SER A 235 7.72 6.93 14.40
N LEU A 236 8.85 6.84 13.67
CA LEU A 236 8.84 6.39 12.29
C LEU A 236 8.60 4.88 12.19
N ALA A 237 9.19 4.10 13.10
CA ALA A 237 8.93 2.67 13.20
C ALA A 237 7.44 2.37 13.44
N LEU A 238 6.79 3.08 14.38
CA LEU A 238 5.35 2.97 14.64
C LEU A 238 4.51 3.41 13.43
N ALA A 239 4.94 4.46 12.73
CA ALA A 239 4.27 4.88 11.50
C ALA A 239 4.32 3.77 10.44
N LEU A 240 5.48 3.13 10.22
CA LEU A 240 5.60 1.99 9.29
C LEU A 240 4.78 0.79 9.74
N GLN A 241 4.78 0.47 11.04
CA GLN A 241 3.95 -0.60 11.59
C GLN A 241 2.46 -0.35 11.31
N SER A 242 1.99 0.88 11.55
CA SER A 242 0.60 1.27 11.27
C SER A 242 0.28 1.12 9.78
N ARG A 243 1.19 1.51 8.88
CA ARG A 243 1.03 1.31 7.44
C ARG A 243 0.98 -0.16 7.06
N ALA A 244 1.87 -0.98 7.60
CA ALA A 244 1.90 -2.42 7.34
C ALA A 244 0.61 -3.12 7.78
N SER A 245 -0.02 -2.63 8.86
CA SER A 245 -1.32 -3.16 9.31
C SER A 245 -2.50 -2.79 8.40
N VAL A 246 -2.38 -1.71 7.61
CA VAL A 246 -3.44 -1.23 6.72
C VAL A 246 -3.27 -1.73 5.28
N ALA A 247 -2.04 -2.01 4.87
CA ALA A 247 -1.65 -2.36 3.49
C ALA A 247 -1.89 -3.84 3.12
#